data_AF-A0A942YDB7-F1
#
_entry.id   AF-A0A942YDB7-F1
#
_cell.length_a   1.000
_cell.length_b   1.000
_cell.length_c   1.000
_cell.angle_alpha   90.00
_cell.angle_beta   90.00
_cell.angle_gamma   90.00
#
_symmetry.space_group_name_H-M   'P 1'
#
loop_
_entity.id
_entity.type
_entity.pdbx_description
1 polymer ?
#
loop_
_entity_poly.entity_id
_entity_poly.type
_entity_poly.pdbx_seq_one_letter_code
_entity_poly.pdbx_strand_id
1 'polypeptide(L)'
;MILVVPGIITGTPAGPVLLVATAVAFLALLWLSVRPVQRALPAAVVATVGLVVAIGLPTIVPLNASWLSGVTGAIQAPIQPGRPGTLLDLGQDLRRPSELEVLRYRTTDGRPEYLKLADLDEFGTGDWVPTVTDAGQADTADRQQWAVGVNPRLATRGDVTVRITGLSSNYLPVPSGATSIESRSTNLDLTQWRWSGDSNTVRSTGPATPRGATYEVSGASTFANDYLDQVDAAGLLDRADGRGFVPPSDEQLRTDLGLPDDLPADIAETAARVAGGAGSEYAEARALEQWFRSDLFTYSETAPVEQGYDGDSMDVVSTFLEVREGYCVHFSSAMAVMARTLGIPSRIAVGYRAGGDQQDGEYTVSNRQLHSWPELYIRGAGWVAFEPTPASDAAAVPSTESSASAAPADPQSPLPAPGQSAPAESRPTPTPSGTAAPSASSSTDGDGGTGPLGIVVGVLIVVALLAAPGLVRVVRRRGRLAGVDHGPAPALDAWRELLDDVADHGYTPGTPPPGDAGAAARTARAVAGRLRTSVPESVVPHLDAVVDAVDRERFSAAGTTAVDRDALARAVRTVRRELDASAPLVRRLRARLVPPSLLPSSAWSHEGRRARRSPA
;
A
#
# COMPACT_ATOMS: atom_id res chain seq x y z
N MET A 1 7.01 -18.75 28.05
CA MET A 1 7.84 -19.17 26.90
C MET A 1 7.95 -20.69 26.70
N ILE A 2 7.39 -21.56 27.55
CA ILE A 2 7.54 -23.05 27.42
C ILE A 2 6.32 -23.74 26.75
N LEU A 3 5.20 -23.03 26.55
CA LEU A 3 3.98 -23.59 25.95
C LEU A 3 4.01 -23.75 24.42
N VAL A 4 5.10 -23.33 23.75
CA VAL A 4 5.18 -23.26 22.28
C VAL A 4 6.13 -24.30 21.68
N VAL A 5 6.83 -25.09 22.51
CA VAL A 5 7.86 -26.04 22.03
C VAL A 5 7.31 -27.14 21.10
N PRO A 6 6.10 -27.71 21.30
CA PRO A 6 5.66 -28.80 20.42
C PRO A 6 5.24 -28.36 19.02
N GLY A 7 4.66 -27.17 18.86
CA GLY A 7 4.18 -26.67 17.56
C GLY A 7 5.29 -26.09 16.67
N ILE A 8 6.38 -25.61 17.27
CA ILE A 8 7.54 -25.04 16.56
C ILE A 8 8.36 -26.12 15.84
N ILE A 9 8.34 -27.37 16.32
CA ILE A 9 9.18 -28.46 15.78
C ILE A 9 8.47 -29.26 14.68
N THR A 10 7.13 -29.35 14.70
CA THR A 10 6.39 -30.28 13.82
C THR A 10 5.70 -29.63 12.63
N GLY A 11 5.64 -28.30 12.55
CA GLY A 11 5.02 -27.60 11.41
C GLY A 11 3.51 -27.85 11.24
N THR A 12 2.87 -28.49 12.23
CA THR A 12 1.43 -28.77 12.25
C THR A 12 0.81 -28.22 13.54
N PRO A 13 -0.44 -27.71 13.51
CA PRO A 13 -1.12 -27.25 14.71
C PRO A 13 -1.17 -28.37 15.75
N ALA A 14 -0.67 -28.10 16.97
CA ALA A 14 -0.64 -29.09 18.03
C ALA A 14 -2.06 -29.60 18.32
N GLY A 15 -2.25 -30.91 18.27
CA GLY A 15 -3.55 -31.52 18.52
C GLY A 15 -4.10 -31.10 19.90
N PRO A 16 -5.42 -30.94 20.05
CA PRO A 16 -6.04 -30.37 21.25
C PRO A 16 -5.65 -31.11 22.54
N VAL A 17 -5.40 -32.42 22.45
CA VAL A 17 -4.93 -33.25 23.57
C VAL A 17 -3.54 -32.83 24.06
N LEU A 18 -2.62 -32.50 23.16
CA LEU A 18 -1.25 -32.10 23.49
C LEU A 18 -1.22 -30.71 24.14
N LEU A 19 -2.08 -29.81 23.67
CA LEU A 19 -2.24 -28.46 24.19
C LEU A 19 -2.79 -28.50 25.63
N VAL A 20 -3.81 -29.34 25.86
CA VAL A 20 -4.37 -29.60 27.19
C VAL A 20 -3.33 -30.24 28.12
N ALA A 21 -2.58 -31.25 27.65
CA ALA A 21 -1.54 -31.90 28.45
C ALA A 21 -0.42 -30.93 28.87
N THR A 22 -0.01 -30.04 27.97
CA THR A 22 1.04 -29.03 28.23
C THR A 22 0.54 -27.95 29.21
N ALA A 23 -0.72 -27.53 29.08
CA ALA A 23 -1.36 -26.61 30.02
C ALA A 23 -1.49 -27.23 31.43
N VAL A 24 -1.89 -28.50 31.52
CA VAL A 24 -1.96 -29.24 32.79
C VAL A 24 -0.57 -29.39 33.43
N ALA A 25 0.45 -29.73 32.63
CA ALA A 25 1.83 -29.84 33.12
C ALA A 25 2.37 -28.49 33.63
N PHE A 26 2.03 -27.39 32.97
CA PHE A 26 2.40 -26.04 33.40
C PHE A 26 1.69 -25.62 34.69
N LEU A 27 0.39 -25.92 34.81
CA LEU A 27 -0.37 -25.69 36.05
C LEU A 27 0.15 -26.54 37.20
N ALA A 28 0.57 -27.79 36.94
CA ALA A 28 1.21 -28.65 37.93
C ALA A 28 2.59 -28.10 38.36
N LEU A 29 3.38 -27.56 37.43
CA LEU A 29 4.66 -26.90 37.74
C LEU A 29 4.48 -25.63 38.57
N LEU A 30 3.49 -24.80 38.24
CA LEU A 30 3.09 -23.64 39.04
C LEU A 30 2.64 -24.06 40.45
N TRP A 31 1.87 -25.14 40.55
CA TRP A 31 1.43 -25.70 41.83
C TRP A 31 2.60 -26.23 42.67
N LEU A 32 3.60 -26.85 42.03
CA LEU A 32 4.81 -27.35 42.68
C LEU A 32 5.80 -26.25 43.05
N SER A 33 5.83 -25.12 42.32
CA SER A 33 6.77 -24.01 42.54
C SER A 33 6.32 -23.03 43.64
N VAL A 34 5.05 -22.99 44.01
CA VAL A 34 4.52 -22.09 45.05
C VAL A 34 4.43 -22.84 46.39
N ARG A 35 5.58 -23.11 47.01
CA ARG A 35 5.65 -23.78 48.32
C ARG A 35 5.59 -22.89 49.58
N PRO A 36 5.59 -21.54 49.56
CA PRO A 36 5.34 -20.79 50.79
C PRO A 36 4.00 -20.04 50.87
N VAL A 37 3.17 -19.98 49.82
CA VAL A 37 1.91 -19.21 49.85
C VAL A 37 0.70 -20.13 49.86
N GLN A 38 0.53 -20.90 50.95
CA GLN A 38 -0.66 -21.70 51.22
C GLN A 38 -1.69 -21.00 52.12
N ARG A 39 -1.60 -19.68 52.33
CA ARG A 39 -2.52 -18.98 53.25
C ARG A 39 -3.00 -17.65 52.68
N ALA A 40 -3.87 -17.69 51.67
CA ALA A 40 -4.81 -16.58 51.40
C ALA A 40 -5.90 -16.92 50.35
N LEU A 41 -5.66 -17.85 49.43
CA LEU A 41 -6.67 -18.24 48.42
C LEU A 41 -6.68 -19.77 48.28
N PRO A 42 -7.85 -20.44 48.27
CA PRO A 42 -7.90 -21.87 47.99
C PRO A 42 -7.39 -22.10 46.56
N ALA A 43 -6.41 -23.00 46.41
CA ALA A 43 -5.75 -23.32 45.14
C ALA A 43 -6.74 -23.60 43.98
N ALA A 44 -7.95 -24.04 44.32
CA ALA A 44 -9.06 -24.19 43.39
C ALA A 44 -9.41 -22.88 42.66
N VAL A 45 -9.47 -21.73 43.31
CA VAL A 45 -9.89 -20.46 42.70
C VAL A 45 -8.88 -19.96 41.67
N VAL A 46 -7.58 -20.07 41.94
CA VAL A 46 -6.53 -19.68 40.98
C VAL A 46 -6.54 -20.63 39.78
N ALA A 47 -6.75 -21.94 40.00
CA ALA A 47 -6.88 -22.91 38.92
C ALA A 47 -8.16 -22.66 38.08
N THR A 48 -9.28 -22.31 38.72
CA THR A 48 -10.54 -22.01 38.02
C THR A 48 -10.44 -20.70 37.23
N VAL A 49 -9.85 -19.64 37.78
CA VAL A 49 -9.64 -18.38 37.05
C VAL A 49 -8.68 -18.60 35.88
N GLY A 50 -7.59 -19.35 36.07
CA GLY A 50 -6.67 -19.71 35.00
C GLY A 50 -7.35 -20.52 33.88
N LEU A 51 -8.22 -21.48 34.25
CA LEU A 51 -8.98 -22.30 33.31
C LEU A 51 -10.04 -21.48 32.55
N VAL A 52 -10.76 -20.60 33.26
CA VAL A 52 -11.79 -19.73 32.65
C VAL A 52 -11.15 -18.70 31.72
N VAL A 53 -9.98 -18.16 32.06
CA VAL A 53 -9.23 -17.29 31.15
C VAL A 53 -8.71 -18.11 29.96
N ALA A 54 -8.15 -19.31 30.15
CA ALA A 54 -7.65 -20.13 29.05
C ALA A 54 -8.74 -20.61 28.09
N ILE A 55 -9.96 -20.87 28.58
CA ILE A 55 -11.10 -21.33 27.77
C ILE A 55 -11.92 -20.15 27.21
N GLY A 56 -12.01 -19.04 27.93
CA GLY A 56 -12.81 -17.87 27.56
C GLY A 56 -12.09 -16.84 26.69
N LEU A 57 -10.76 -16.72 26.78
CA LEU A 57 -10.01 -15.80 25.92
C LEU A 57 -10.16 -16.14 24.42
N PRO A 58 -10.12 -17.43 23.99
CA PRO A 58 -10.31 -17.81 22.59
C PRO A 58 -11.74 -17.59 22.07
N THR A 59 -12.75 -17.46 22.93
CA THR A 59 -14.14 -17.26 22.52
C THR A 59 -14.52 -15.79 22.41
N ILE A 60 -13.78 -14.90 23.08
CA ILE A 60 -14.02 -13.45 23.10
C ILE A 60 -13.06 -12.72 22.14
N VAL A 61 -11.83 -13.23 22.00
CA VAL A 61 -10.86 -12.70 21.05
C VAL A 61 -10.79 -13.68 19.88
N PRO A 62 -11.30 -13.34 18.68
CA PRO A 62 -11.02 -14.14 17.50
C PRO A 62 -9.50 -14.15 17.32
N LEU A 63 -8.88 -15.31 17.60
CA LEU A 63 -7.48 -15.55 17.34
C LEU A 63 -7.30 -15.60 15.82
N ASN A 64 -7.27 -14.43 15.17
CA ASN A 64 -6.91 -14.31 13.78
C ASN A 64 -5.39 -14.49 13.64
N ALA A 65 -4.98 -15.04 12.49
CA ALA A 65 -3.59 -15.40 12.20
C ALA A 65 -2.60 -14.21 12.32
N SER A 66 -3.09 -12.97 12.24
CA SER A 66 -2.33 -11.74 12.48
C SER A 66 -1.72 -11.65 13.89
N TRP A 67 -2.34 -12.22 14.92
CA TRP A 67 -1.76 -12.24 16.27
C TRP A 67 -0.53 -13.15 16.35
N LEU A 68 -0.49 -14.24 15.58
CA LEU A 68 0.67 -15.13 15.48
C LEU A 68 1.82 -14.51 14.67
N SER A 69 1.53 -13.70 13.65
CA SER A 69 2.52 -12.93 12.88
C SER A 69 3.32 -11.96 13.77
N GLY A 70 2.62 -11.24 14.68
CA GLY A 70 3.26 -10.32 15.63
C GLY A 70 4.19 -10.98 16.66
N VAL A 71 4.01 -12.28 16.93
CA VAL A 71 4.86 -13.06 17.85
C VAL A 71 6.00 -13.79 17.13
N THR A 72 5.85 -14.10 15.84
CA THR A 72 6.82 -14.87 15.03
C THR A 72 7.75 -14.00 14.18
N GLY A 73 7.38 -12.73 13.95
CA GLY A 73 8.11 -11.81 13.08
C GLY A 73 8.07 -12.21 11.60
N ALA A 74 7.15 -13.10 11.21
CA ALA A 74 6.93 -13.51 9.82
C ALA A 74 5.65 -12.85 9.27
N ILE A 75 5.70 -12.42 8.02
CA ILE A 75 4.57 -11.86 7.28
C ILE A 75 4.00 -12.93 6.37
N GLN A 76 2.70 -13.17 6.50
CA GLN A 76 1.99 -14.09 5.62
C GLN A 76 1.63 -13.36 4.33
N ALA A 77 1.81 -13.99 3.17
CA ALA A 77 1.39 -13.38 1.90
C ALA A 77 -0.14 -13.18 1.86
N PRO A 78 -0.64 -12.10 1.23
CA PRO A 78 -2.07 -11.77 1.17
C PRO A 78 -2.89 -12.71 0.26
N ILE A 79 -2.24 -13.69 -0.39
CA ILE A 79 -2.84 -14.48 -1.47
C ILE A 79 -3.33 -15.82 -0.95
N GLN A 80 -4.64 -16.05 -1.06
CA GLN A 80 -5.28 -17.33 -0.73
C GLN A 80 -5.99 -17.92 -1.97
N PRO A 81 -5.62 -19.13 -2.42
CA PRO A 81 -6.27 -19.75 -3.57
C PRO A 81 -7.78 -19.89 -3.40
N GLY A 82 -8.55 -19.52 -4.43
CA GLY A 82 -10.00 -19.74 -4.50
C GLY A 82 -10.83 -18.94 -3.48
N ARG A 83 -10.26 -17.90 -2.87
CA ARG A 83 -10.98 -16.98 -1.98
C ARG A 83 -11.06 -15.58 -2.59
N PRO A 84 -12.28 -15.04 -2.75
CA PRO A 84 -12.47 -13.62 -3.03
C PRO A 84 -11.80 -12.74 -1.97
N GLY A 85 -11.31 -11.56 -2.37
CA GLY A 85 -10.72 -10.55 -1.47
C GLY A 85 -9.20 -10.64 -1.26
N THR A 86 -8.45 -11.28 -2.16
CA THR A 86 -6.98 -11.32 -2.10
C THR A 86 -6.37 -9.90 -2.08
N LEU A 87 -6.99 -8.94 -2.75
CA LEU A 87 -6.50 -7.56 -2.79
C LEU A 87 -6.93 -6.75 -1.55
N LEU A 88 -8.01 -7.14 -0.86
CA LEU A 88 -8.41 -6.55 0.42
C LEU A 88 -7.37 -6.86 1.52
N ASP A 89 -6.84 -8.08 1.54
CA ASP A 89 -5.76 -8.48 2.46
C ASP A 89 -4.48 -7.67 2.19
N LEU A 90 -4.18 -7.36 0.93
CA LEU A 90 -3.07 -6.48 0.55
C LEU A 90 -3.24 -5.07 1.12
N GLY A 91 -4.43 -4.47 1.04
CA GLY A 91 -4.71 -3.17 1.63
C GLY A 91 -4.47 -3.14 3.14
N GLN A 92 -4.83 -4.21 3.85
CA GLN A 92 -4.56 -4.34 5.29
C GLN A 92 -3.07 -4.41 5.61
N ASP A 93 -2.28 -5.09 4.78
CA ASP A 93 -0.84 -5.25 4.97
C ASP A 93 -0.03 -3.97 4.72
N LEU A 94 -0.45 -3.15 3.75
CA LEU A 94 0.12 -1.83 3.49
C LEU A 94 -0.07 -0.87 4.66
N ARG A 95 -1.25 -0.89 5.28
CA ARG A 95 -1.61 -0.01 6.41
C ARG A 95 -1.01 -0.43 7.75
N ARG A 96 -0.22 -1.51 7.81
CA ARG A 96 0.41 -1.95 9.06
C ARG A 96 1.41 -0.88 9.55
N PRO A 97 1.39 -0.54 10.85
CA PRO A 97 2.26 0.51 11.40
C PRO A 97 3.74 0.11 11.50
N SER A 98 4.05 -1.20 11.49
CA SER A 98 5.41 -1.72 11.57
C SER A 98 5.92 -2.13 10.19
N GLU A 99 7.07 -1.59 9.79
CA GLU A 99 7.82 -2.05 8.64
C GLU A 99 8.62 -3.32 9.00
N LEU A 100 8.36 -4.41 8.29
CA LEU A 100 9.07 -5.67 8.47
C LEU A 100 9.65 -6.13 7.13
N GLU A 101 10.92 -6.52 7.16
CA GLU A 101 11.61 -7.09 6.02
C GLU A 101 11.01 -8.46 5.65
N VAL A 102 10.68 -8.65 4.38
CA VAL A 102 10.08 -9.88 3.85
C VAL A 102 11.08 -10.72 3.06
N LEU A 103 11.89 -10.06 2.24
CA LEU A 103 12.91 -10.69 1.40
C LEU A 103 14.03 -9.70 1.06
N ARG A 104 15.12 -10.25 0.54
CA ARG A 104 16.21 -9.51 -0.10
C ARG A 104 16.45 -10.10 -1.49
N TYR A 105 16.86 -9.30 -2.45
CA TYR A 105 17.23 -9.83 -3.76
C TYR A 105 18.39 -9.07 -4.43
N ARG A 106 19.07 -9.74 -5.36
CA ARG A 106 20.07 -9.16 -6.25
C ARG A 106 19.71 -9.46 -7.69
N THR A 107 19.89 -8.49 -8.57
CA THR A 107 19.77 -8.65 -10.02
C THR A 107 21.16 -8.61 -10.66
N THR A 108 21.34 -9.39 -11.71
CA THR A 108 22.62 -9.48 -12.43
C THR A 108 23.01 -8.19 -13.15
N ASP A 109 22.03 -7.42 -13.59
CA ASP A 109 22.22 -6.11 -14.24
C ASP A 109 22.22 -4.93 -13.25
N GLY A 110 22.01 -5.21 -11.95
CA GLY A 110 21.93 -4.22 -10.89
C GLY A 110 20.72 -3.28 -10.99
N ARG A 111 19.71 -3.64 -11.78
CA ARG A 111 18.47 -2.86 -11.91
C ARG A 111 17.39 -3.40 -10.96
N PRO A 112 16.51 -2.52 -10.45
CA PRO A 112 15.35 -2.95 -9.68
C PRO A 112 14.40 -3.82 -10.50
N GLU A 113 13.84 -4.87 -9.90
CA GLU A 113 12.91 -5.80 -10.54
C GLU A 113 11.64 -5.96 -9.69
N TYR A 114 10.49 -6.10 -10.35
CA TYR A 114 9.23 -6.44 -9.68
C TYR A 114 9.17 -7.96 -9.48
N LEU A 115 8.92 -8.39 -8.24
CA LEU A 115 8.84 -9.81 -7.90
C LEU A 115 7.39 -10.20 -7.68
N LYS A 116 6.82 -10.85 -8.69
CA LYS A 116 5.46 -11.37 -8.71
C LYS A 116 5.30 -12.59 -7.81
N LEU A 117 4.20 -12.66 -7.09
CA LEU A 117 3.79 -13.84 -6.32
C LEU A 117 2.72 -14.64 -7.06
N ALA A 118 1.69 -13.97 -7.56
CA ALA A 118 0.59 -14.59 -8.30
C ALA A 118 -0.02 -13.60 -9.31
N ASP A 119 -0.74 -14.17 -10.28
CA ASP A 119 -1.67 -13.45 -11.13
C ASP A 119 -3.11 -13.67 -10.63
N LEU A 120 -3.90 -12.62 -10.67
CA LEU A 120 -5.35 -12.63 -10.49
C LEU A 120 -5.96 -12.29 -11.85
N ASP A 121 -6.61 -13.26 -12.46
CA ASP A 121 -7.08 -13.24 -13.85
C ASP A 121 -8.58 -13.54 -13.96
N GLU A 122 -9.16 -14.24 -13.00
CA GLU A 122 -10.61 -14.44 -12.97
C GLU A 122 -11.29 -13.22 -12.34
N PHE A 123 -12.14 -12.55 -13.13
CA PHE A 123 -12.96 -11.40 -12.73
C PHE A 123 -14.44 -11.56 -13.13
N GLY A 124 -14.83 -12.69 -13.75
CA GLY A 124 -16.17 -12.87 -14.32
C GLY A 124 -17.31 -12.83 -13.28
N THR A 125 -17.00 -13.04 -12.00
CA THR A 125 -17.94 -12.92 -10.88
C THR A 125 -17.91 -11.55 -10.20
N GLY A 126 -17.10 -10.62 -10.70
CA GLY A 126 -16.95 -9.26 -10.18
C GLY A 126 -15.87 -9.10 -9.11
N ASP A 127 -15.15 -10.17 -8.72
CA ASP A 127 -14.03 -10.13 -7.77
C ASP A 127 -12.77 -10.72 -8.42
N TRP A 128 -11.59 -10.19 -8.08
CA TRP A 128 -10.32 -10.73 -8.57
C TRP A 128 -9.88 -11.95 -7.77
N VAL A 129 -9.80 -13.09 -8.45
CA VAL A 129 -9.28 -14.33 -7.87
C VAL A 129 -8.24 -14.98 -8.79
N PRO A 130 -7.23 -15.68 -8.23
CA PRO A 130 -6.27 -16.39 -9.04
C PRO A 130 -6.92 -17.64 -9.66
N THR A 131 -6.72 -17.86 -10.95
CA THR A 131 -7.09 -19.13 -11.59
C THR A 131 -6.47 -20.30 -10.83
N VAL A 132 -7.33 -21.19 -10.32
CA VAL A 132 -6.88 -22.36 -9.58
C VAL A 132 -6.35 -23.39 -10.57
N THR A 133 -5.05 -23.31 -10.86
CA THR A 133 -4.36 -24.42 -11.52
C THR A 133 -4.27 -25.59 -10.53
N ASP A 134 -4.65 -26.80 -10.96
CA ASP A 134 -4.45 -28.02 -10.17
C ASP A 134 -2.95 -28.29 -10.03
N ALA A 135 -2.37 -27.79 -8.94
CA ALA A 135 -0.95 -27.93 -8.66
C ALA A 135 -0.52 -29.40 -8.50
N GLY A 136 -1.47 -30.34 -8.31
CA GLY A 136 -1.18 -31.77 -8.31
C GLY A 136 -0.75 -32.30 -9.68
N GLN A 137 -1.15 -31.65 -10.77
CA GLN A 137 -0.85 -32.08 -12.15
C GLN A 137 0.19 -31.21 -12.86
N ALA A 138 0.50 -30.03 -12.30
CA ALA A 138 1.51 -29.14 -12.85
C ALA A 138 2.95 -29.68 -12.68
N ASP A 139 3.84 -29.26 -13.58
CA ASP A 139 5.27 -29.55 -13.48
C ASP A 139 5.89 -28.92 -12.23
N THR A 140 6.89 -29.60 -11.68
CA THR A 140 7.66 -29.12 -10.52
C THR A 140 8.63 -28.00 -10.90
N ALA A 141 8.88 -27.10 -9.95
CA ALA A 141 9.69 -25.89 -10.17
C ALA A 141 11.20 -26.16 -10.32
N ASP A 142 11.66 -27.38 -10.02
CA ASP A 142 13.01 -27.85 -10.34
C ASP A 142 13.20 -28.15 -11.84
N ARG A 143 12.10 -28.18 -12.62
CA ARG A 143 12.15 -28.28 -14.08
C ARG A 143 12.03 -26.89 -14.70
N GLN A 144 12.80 -26.69 -15.78
CA GLN A 144 12.66 -25.51 -16.61
C GLN A 144 11.36 -25.57 -17.42
N GLN A 145 10.77 -24.40 -17.67
CA GLN A 145 9.62 -24.24 -18.54
C GLN A 145 9.83 -23.11 -19.54
N TRP A 146 8.99 -23.08 -20.58
CA TRP A 146 8.90 -21.94 -21.48
C TRP A 146 8.00 -20.88 -20.88
N ALA A 147 8.43 -19.61 -20.91
CA ALA A 147 7.57 -18.51 -20.51
C ALA A 147 6.53 -18.25 -21.61
N VAL A 148 5.27 -18.58 -21.33
CA VAL A 148 4.16 -18.34 -22.26
C VAL A 148 3.86 -16.85 -22.28
N GLY A 149 3.69 -16.30 -23.48
CA GLY A 149 3.37 -14.90 -23.69
C GLY A 149 4.48 -13.92 -23.31
N VAL A 150 5.75 -14.33 -23.27
CA VAL A 150 6.88 -13.42 -23.01
C VAL A 150 7.78 -13.35 -24.24
N ASN A 151 7.90 -12.17 -24.85
CA ASN A 151 8.80 -11.97 -25.99
C ASN A 151 10.23 -11.67 -25.50
N PRO A 152 11.20 -12.61 -25.66
CA PRO A 152 12.56 -12.44 -25.15
C PRO A 152 13.36 -11.36 -25.88
N ARG A 153 12.89 -10.83 -27.02
CA ARG A 153 13.54 -9.73 -27.74
C ARG A 153 13.21 -8.36 -27.17
N LEU A 154 12.11 -8.27 -26.42
CA LEU A 154 11.59 -7.02 -25.85
C LEU A 154 11.64 -7.03 -24.31
N ALA A 155 11.66 -8.22 -23.72
CA ALA A 155 11.78 -8.39 -22.28
C ALA A 155 13.22 -8.11 -21.81
N THR A 156 13.34 -7.45 -20.66
CA THR A 156 14.63 -7.32 -19.95
C THR A 156 14.93 -8.65 -19.29
N ARG A 157 16.02 -9.29 -19.71
CA ARG A 157 16.44 -10.59 -19.16
C ARG A 157 17.47 -10.38 -18.06
N GLY A 158 17.23 -10.96 -16.90
CA GLY A 158 18.17 -10.91 -15.78
C GLY A 158 17.93 -12.07 -14.83
N ASP A 159 19.01 -12.69 -14.38
CA ASP A 159 18.94 -13.63 -13.27
C ASP A 159 18.77 -12.84 -11.96
N VAL A 160 17.85 -13.31 -11.12
CA VAL A 160 17.52 -12.70 -9.84
C VAL A 160 17.79 -13.71 -8.73
N THR A 161 18.68 -13.37 -7.81
CA THR A 161 18.90 -14.17 -6.59
C THR A 161 18.02 -13.60 -5.47
N VAL A 162 17.09 -14.40 -4.96
CA VAL A 162 16.15 -14.03 -3.90
C VAL A 162 16.49 -14.78 -2.61
N ARG A 163 16.43 -14.07 -1.48
CA ARG A 163 16.58 -14.61 -0.13
C ARG A 163 15.38 -14.25 0.72
N ILE A 164 14.67 -15.26 1.23
CA ILE A 164 13.52 -15.08 2.12
C ILE A 164 14.00 -14.75 3.52
N THR A 165 13.54 -13.65 4.11
CA THR A 165 13.94 -13.21 5.45
C THR A 165 12.79 -13.17 6.45
N GLY A 166 11.60 -12.79 6.00
CA GLY A 166 10.38 -12.74 6.83
C GLY A 166 9.11 -13.18 6.13
N LEU A 167 9.15 -13.52 4.83
CA LEU A 167 7.97 -13.96 4.09
C LEU A 167 7.58 -15.42 4.43
N SER A 168 6.30 -15.62 4.74
CA SER A 168 5.63 -16.91 4.90
C SER A 168 4.52 -17.02 3.84
N SER A 169 4.86 -17.56 2.67
CA SER A 169 3.98 -17.61 1.51
C SER A 169 3.94 -19.00 0.91
N ASN A 170 2.80 -19.42 0.35
CA ASN A 170 2.75 -20.59 -0.52
C ASN A 170 3.08 -20.23 -1.98
N TYR A 171 3.50 -19.00 -2.26
CA TYR A 171 3.94 -18.51 -3.56
C TYR A 171 5.40 -18.02 -3.47
N LEU A 172 6.22 -18.33 -4.47
CA LEU A 172 7.58 -17.80 -4.56
C LEU A 172 7.58 -16.45 -5.28
N PRO A 173 8.25 -15.42 -4.72
CA PRO A 173 8.57 -14.21 -5.44
C PRO A 173 9.46 -14.48 -6.66
N VAL A 174 8.98 -14.19 -7.86
CA VAL A 174 9.68 -14.40 -9.13
C VAL A 174 9.45 -13.26 -10.11
N PRO A 175 10.35 -12.98 -11.07
CA PRO A 175 10.05 -12.08 -12.19
C PRO A 175 8.85 -12.59 -13.01
N SER A 176 8.14 -11.69 -13.70
CA SER A 176 6.88 -12.00 -14.40
C SER A 176 6.98 -13.06 -15.50
N GLY A 177 8.16 -13.23 -16.11
CA GLY A 177 8.46 -14.27 -17.09
C GLY A 177 9.50 -15.27 -16.60
N ALA A 178 9.37 -15.76 -15.37
CA ALA A 178 10.25 -16.78 -14.82
C ALA A 178 10.18 -18.10 -15.61
N THR A 179 11.35 -18.65 -15.92
CA THR A 179 11.51 -19.87 -16.74
C THR A 179 12.23 -21.00 -16.01
N SER A 180 13.07 -20.67 -15.03
CA SER A 180 13.74 -21.67 -14.19
C SER A 180 14.01 -21.13 -12.81
N ILE A 181 13.99 -22.03 -11.83
CA ILE A 181 14.36 -21.73 -10.44
C ILE A 181 15.40 -22.74 -10.02
N GLU A 182 16.51 -22.25 -9.45
CA GLU A 182 17.55 -23.08 -8.86
C GLU A 182 17.64 -22.79 -7.37
N SER A 183 17.47 -23.81 -6.55
CA SER A 183 17.66 -23.67 -5.12
C SER A 183 19.15 -23.46 -4.80
N ARG A 184 19.46 -22.43 -4.02
CA ARG A 184 20.81 -22.13 -3.50
C ARG A 184 20.91 -22.46 -2.00
N SER A 185 19.88 -23.06 -1.40
CA SER A 185 19.84 -23.44 0.01
C SER A 185 19.28 -24.85 0.21
N THR A 186 19.69 -25.53 1.29
CA THR A 186 19.27 -26.91 1.57
C THR A 186 17.86 -27.02 2.16
N ASN A 187 17.28 -25.91 2.59
CA ASN A 187 15.96 -25.85 3.22
C ASN A 187 14.83 -25.56 2.24
N LEU A 188 15.10 -25.39 0.93
CA LEU A 188 14.10 -25.20 -0.11
C LEU A 188 14.14 -26.37 -1.10
N ASP A 189 13.14 -27.26 -0.99
CA ASP A 189 12.94 -28.39 -1.90
C ASP A 189 11.96 -28.00 -3.02
N LEU A 190 12.49 -27.68 -4.20
CA LEU A 190 11.71 -27.24 -5.37
C LEU A 190 10.79 -28.33 -5.94
N THR A 191 10.92 -29.60 -5.54
CA THR A 191 9.98 -30.66 -5.95
C THR A 191 8.60 -30.52 -5.29
N GLN A 192 8.51 -29.74 -4.22
CA GLN A 192 7.25 -29.37 -3.53
C GLN A 192 6.62 -28.09 -4.09
N TRP A 193 7.27 -27.47 -5.08
CA TRP A 193 6.81 -26.23 -5.72
C TRP A 193 6.43 -26.53 -7.16
N ARG A 194 5.37 -25.89 -7.65
CA ARG A 194 4.73 -26.21 -8.92
C ARG A 194 4.53 -24.95 -9.73
N TRP A 195 4.85 -25.01 -11.01
CA TRP A 195 4.54 -23.93 -11.93
C TRP A 195 3.03 -23.76 -12.04
N SER A 196 2.55 -22.52 -11.95
CA SER A 196 1.14 -22.18 -12.03
C SER A 196 0.79 -21.86 -13.48
N GLY A 197 0.73 -22.89 -14.33
CA GLY A 197 0.29 -22.80 -15.73
C GLY A 197 0.85 -21.57 -16.47
N ASP A 198 -0.06 -20.78 -17.05
CA ASP A 198 0.24 -19.66 -17.95
C ASP A 198 0.63 -18.33 -17.26
N SER A 199 0.66 -18.33 -15.92
CA SER A 199 1.03 -17.15 -15.12
C SER A 199 2.53 -16.97 -14.94
N ASN A 200 3.33 -18.00 -15.29
CA ASN A 200 4.77 -18.09 -15.00
C ASN A 200 5.11 -17.87 -13.51
N THR A 201 4.16 -18.09 -12.60
CA THR A 201 4.36 -18.04 -11.14
C THR A 201 4.51 -19.44 -10.55
N VAL A 202 4.91 -19.53 -9.28
CA VAL A 202 5.17 -20.80 -8.62
C VAL A 202 4.47 -20.90 -7.28
N ARG A 203 3.75 -22.00 -7.08
CA ARG A 203 2.98 -22.29 -5.86
C ARG A 203 3.43 -23.59 -5.21
N SER A 204 3.55 -23.59 -3.89
CA SER A 204 3.85 -24.77 -3.07
C SER A 204 2.62 -25.69 -2.97
N THR A 205 2.84 -27.00 -3.09
CA THR A 205 1.88 -28.05 -2.70
C THR A 205 2.11 -28.54 -1.27
N GLY A 206 3.15 -28.02 -0.60
CA GLY A 206 3.57 -28.41 0.74
C GLY A 206 3.66 -27.21 1.69
N PRO A 207 4.77 -27.04 2.43
CA PRO A 207 4.90 -25.95 3.39
C PRO A 207 5.12 -24.59 2.71
N ALA A 208 4.86 -23.51 3.45
CA ALA A 208 5.16 -22.14 3.04
C ALA A 208 6.67 -21.89 2.91
N THR A 209 7.04 -20.75 2.33
CA THR A 209 8.43 -20.30 2.14
C THR A 209 9.25 -20.42 3.42
N PRO A 210 10.32 -21.22 3.43
CA PRO A 210 11.19 -21.35 4.58
C PRO A 210 12.01 -20.09 4.81
N ARG A 211 12.10 -19.62 6.06
CA ARG A 211 12.98 -18.51 6.42
C ARG A 211 14.44 -18.86 6.09
N GLY A 212 15.15 -17.94 5.45
CA GLY A 212 16.52 -18.12 4.98
C GLY A 212 16.65 -18.90 3.67
N ALA A 213 15.53 -19.37 3.08
CA ALA A 213 15.55 -19.97 1.75
C ALA A 213 16.17 -18.99 0.74
N THR A 214 17.12 -19.48 -0.05
CA THR A 214 17.79 -18.70 -1.08
C THR A 214 17.71 -19.46 -2.39
N TYR A 215 17.32 -18.78 -3.45
CA TYR A 215 17.18 -19.37 -4.77
C TYR A 215 17.48 -18.33 -5.84
N GLU A 216 17.84 -18.82 -7.02
CA GLU A 216 18.09 -18.02 -8.20
C GLU A 216 17.00 -18.29 -9.22
N VAL A 217 16.50 -17.23 -9.84
CA VAL A 217 15.43 -17.29 -10.83
C VAL A 217 15.96 -16.71 -12.13
N SER A 218 15.88 -17.49 -13.21
CA SER A 218 16.10 -16.96 -14.55
C SER A 218 14.76 -16.63 -15.18
N GLY A 219 14.60 -15.37 -15.59
CA GLY A 219 13.38 -14.90 -16.21
C GLY A 219 13.60 -13.64 -17.02
N ALA A 220 12.51 -13.15 -17.58
CA ALA A 220 12.47 -11.85 -18.22
C ALA A 220 11.15 -11.16 -17.92
N SER A 221 11.17 -9.85 -17.78
CA SER A 221 9.97 -9.04 -17.59
C SER A 221 9.89 -7.97 -18.67
N THR A 222 8.68 -7.71 -19.14
CA THR A 222 8.41 -6.65 -20.11
C THR A 222 7.58 -5.59 -19.41
N PHE A 223 8.09 -4.36 -19.36
CA PHE A 223 7.41 -3.21 -18.77
C PHE A 223 7.17 -2.15 -19.84
N ALA A 224 6.03 -1.46 -19.74
CA ALA A 224 5.75 -0.28 -20.55
C ALA A 224 6.82 0.80 -20.29
N ASN A 225 7.46 1.28 -21.35
CA ASN A 225 8.56 2.23 -21.28
C ASN A 225 8.78 2.93 -22.63
N ASP A 226 9.65 3.94 -22.64
CA ASP A 226 9.99 4.72 -23.83
C ASP A 226 10.52 3.88 -25.00
N TYR A 227 11.15 2.73 -24.72
CA TYR A 227 11.62 1.83 -25.77
C TYR A 227 10.44 1.14 -26.47
N LEU A 228 9.48 0.59 -25.73
CA LEU A 228 8.26 0.02 -26.31
C LEU A 228 7.40 1.09 -26.98
N ASP A 229 7.34 2.32 -26.45
CA ASP A 229 6.69 3.46 -27.10
C ASP A 229 7.29 3.71 -28.50
N GLN A 230 8.61 3.61 -28.66
CA GLN A 230 9.27 3.75 -29.97
C GLN A 230 9.04 2.55 -30.90
N VAL A 231 9.04 1.33 -30.36
CA VAL A 231 8.79 0.11 -31.14
C VAL A 231 7.35 0.11 -31.69
N ASP A 232 6.39 0.53 -30.87
CA ASP A 232 4.99 0.70 -31.26
C ASP A 232 4.82 1.82 -32.31
N ALA A 233 5.43 3.00 -32.08
CA ALA A 233 5.37 4.11 -33.04
C ALA A 233 5.96 3.77 -34.42
N ALA A 234 6.91 2.83 -34.49
CA ALA A 234 7.46 2.29 -35.74
C ALA A 234 6.53 1.25 -36.43
N GLY A 235 5.42 0.88 -35.79
CA GLY A 235 4.46 -0.15 -36.21
C GLY A 235 5.07 -1.54 -36.18
N LEU A 236 6.03 -1.81 -35.29
CA LEU A 236 6.74 -3.08 -35.24
C LEU A 236 6.03 -4.13 -34.38
N LEU A 237 5.23 -3.71 -33.39
CA LEU A 237 4.44 -4.63 -32.56
C LEU A 237 3.37 -5.36 -33.39
N ASP A 238 2.63 -4.64 -34.22
CA ASP A 238 1.59 -5.21 -35.09
C ASP A 238 2.15 -6.11 -36.22
N ARG A 239 3.41 -5.87 -36.61
CA ARG A 239 4.11 -6.69 -37.62
C ARG A 239 4.78 -7.93 -37.02
N ALA A 240 4.90 -8.01 -35.70
CA ALA A 240 5.50 -9.15 -35.05
C ALA A 240 4.54 -10.34 -35.17
N ASP A 241 4.90 -11.28 -36.05
CA ASP A 241 4.15 -12.50 -36.37
C ASP A 241 4.26 -13.60 -35.29
N GLY A 242 4.57 -13.21 -34.05
CA GLY A 242 4.82 -14.13 -32.93
C GLY A 242 6.09 -14.98 -33.09
N ARG A 243 6.91 -14.80 -34.14
CA ARG A 243 8.13 -15.61 -34.31
C ARG A 243 9.17 -15.27 -33.24
N GLY A 244 9.43 -16.25 -32.37
CA GLY A 244 10.50 -16.19 -31.37
C GLY A 244 10.02 -16.39 -29.93
N PHE A 245 8.72 -16.51 -29.70
CA PHE A 245 8.15 -16.92 -28.42
C PHE A 245 6.81 -17.66 -28.62
N VAL A 246 6.29 -18.27 -27.55
CA VAL A 246 5.01 -18.99 -27.58
C VAL A 246 3.91 -18.03 -27.14
N PRO A 247 3.01 -17.58 -28.04
CA PRO A 247 1.84 -16.80 -27.63
C PRO A 247 0.83 -17.70 -26.88
N PRO A 248 0.06 -17.17 -25.92
CA PRO A 248 -1.08 -17.88 -25.37
C PRO A 248 -2.13 -18.15 -26.46
N SER A 249 -2.82 -19.27 -26.35
CA SER A 249 -3.97 -19.61 -27.18
C SER A 249 -5.22 -18.83 -26.78
N ASP A 250 -6.21 -18.77 -27.68
CA ASP A 250 -7.50 -18.12 -27.41
C ASP A 250 -8.22 -18.72 -26.18
N GLU A 251 -8.05 -20.03 -25.94
CA GLU A 251 -8.61 -20.70 -24.76
C GLU A 251 -7.95 -20.20 -23.47
N GLN A 252 -6.64 -19.97 -23.50
CA GLN A 252 -5.89 -19.45 -22.35
C GLN A 252 -6.26 -17.98 -22.08
N LEU A 253 -6.39 -17.16 -23.13
CA LEU A 253 -6.79 -15.75 -23.01
C LEU A 253 -8.27 -15.55 -22.64
N ARG A 254 -9.10 -16.60 -22.73
CA ARG A 254 -10.55 -16.49 -22.45
C ARG A 254 -10.83 -15.98 -21.04
N THR A 255 -10.06 -16.41 -20.04
CA THR A 255 -10.20 -15.93 -18.66
C THR A 255 -9.72 -14.48 -18.55
N ASP A 256 -8.62 -14.15 -19.21
CA ASP A 256 -8.04 -12.80 -19.24
C ASP A 256 -8.89 -11.75 -19.99
N LEU A 257 -9.91 -12.19 -20.72
CA LEU A 257 -10.91 -11.35 -21.40
C LEU A 257 -12.26 -11.35 -20.68
N GLY A 258 -12.46 -12.21 -19.67
CA GLY A 258 -13.74 -12.37 -19.00
C GLY A 258 -14.16 -11.11 -18.24
N LEU A 259 -15.39 -10.65 -18.47
CA LEU A 259 -16.04 -9.56 -17.75
C LEU A 259 -17.43 -10.02 -17.26
N PRO A 260 -17.91 -9.51 -16.12
CA PRO A 260 -19.29 -9.72 -15.70
C PRO A 260 -20.31 -9.19 -16.71
N ASP A 261 -21.44 -9.88 -16.85
CA ASP A 261 -22.53 -9.48 -17.77
C ASP A 261 -23.18 -8.14 -17.36
N ASP A 262 -23.11 -7.78 -16.08
CA ASP A 262 -23.68 -6.57 -15.49
C ASP A 262 -22.67 -5.43 -15.31
N LEU A 263 -21.54 -5.48 -16.03
CA LEU A 263 -20.52 -4.43 -15.99
C LEU A 263 -21.13 -3.05 -16.30
N PRO A 264 -20.95 -2.04 -15.42
CA PRO A 264 -21.41 -0.68 -15.68
C PRO A 264 -20.88 -0.10 -17.00
N ALA A 265 -21.79 0.43 -17.81
CA ALA A 265 -21.47 0.92 -19.16
C ALA A 265 -20.50 2.12 -19.15
N ASP A 266 -20.49 2.91 -18.07
CA ASP A 266 -19.61 4.06 -17.88
C ASP A 266 -18.12 3.66 -17.86
N ILE A 267 -17.78 2.44 -17.42
CA ILE A 267 -16.42 1.90 -17.45
C ILE A 267 -15.96 1.74 -18.90
N ALA A 268 -16.75 1.05 -19.72
CA ALA A 268 -16.44 0.81 -21.14
C ALA A 268 -16.43 2.12 -21.95
N GLU A 269 -17.40 3.00 -21.72
CA GLU A 269 -17.45 4.33 -22.36
C GLU A 269 -16.24 5.20 -21.98
N THR A 270 -15.81 5.13 -20.72
CA THR A 270 -14.61 5.84 -20.26
C THR A 270 -13.36 5.25 -20.87
N ALA A 271 -13.24 3.93 -20.96
CA ALA A 271 -12.11 3.26 -21.60
C ALA A 271 -11.99 3.68 -23.07
N ALA A 272 -13.07 3.59 -23.84
CA ALA A 272 -13.09 3.99 -25.25
C ALA A 272 -12.73 5.47 -25.44
N ARG A 273 -13.21 6.35 -24.56
CA ARG A 273 -12.90 7.78 -24.61
C ARG A 273 -11.44 8.08 -24.28
N VAL A 274 -10.86 7.39 -23.30
CA VAL A 274 -9.46 7.59 -22.88
C VAL A 274 -8.49 7.01 -23.88
N ALA A 275 -8.73 5.77 -24.33
CA ALA A 275 -7.95 5.13 -25.39
C ALA A 275 -8.04 5.93 -26.70
N GLY A 276 -9.19 6.54 -26.96
CA GLY A 276 -9.40 7.40 -28.13
C GLY A 276 -9.27 6.62 -29.44
N GLY A 277 -8.78 7.29 -30.49
CA GLY A 277 -8.47 6.65 -31.78
C GLY A 277 -7.04 6.15 -31.86
N ALA A 278 -6.49 5.63 -30.77
CA ALA A 278 -5.12 5.10 -30.75
C ALA A 278 -4.96 3.99 -31.81
N GLY A 279 -3.75 3.91 -32.39
CA GLY A 279 -3.50 3.10 -33.58
C GLY A 279 -3.21 1.62 -33.31
N SER A 280 -3.00 1.22 -32.06
CA SER A 280 -2.59 -0.12 -31.64
C SER A 280 -3.05 -0.44 -30.21
N GLU A 281 -3.14 -1.74 -29.86
CA GLU A 281 -3.46 -2.22 -28.51
C GLU A 281 -2.50 -1.64 -27.45
N TYR A 282 -1.22 -1.51 -27.80
CA TYR A 282 -0.23 -0.91 -26.91
C TYR A 282 -0.52 0.57 -26.67
N ALA A 283 -0.79 1.34 -27.72
CA ALA A 283 -1.11 2.76 -27.59
C ALA A 283 -2.39 3.00 -26.78
N GLU A 284 -3.41 2.16 -26.92
CA GLU A 284 -4.62 2.17 -26.09
C GLU A 284 -4.28 1.93 -24.61
N ALA A 285 -3.50 0.89 -24.32
CA ALA A 285 -3.04 0.57 -22.96
C ALA A 285 -2.18 1.69 -22.34
N ARG A 286 -1.29 2.31 -23.13
CA ARG A 286 -0.47 3.44 -22.69
C ARG A 286 -1.29 4.67 -22.40
N ALA A 287 -2.33 4.95 -23.19
CA ALA A 287 -3.26 6.05 -22.92
C ALA A 287 -4.02 5.85 -21.60
N LEU A 288 -4.46 4.62 -21.31
CA LEU A 288 -5.07 4.27 -20.03
C LEU A 288 -4.10 4.53 -18.86
N GLU A 289 -2.86 4.04 -18.96
CA GLU A 289 -1.84 4.25 -17.91
C GLU A 289 -1.60 5.75 -17.66
N GLN A 290 -1.39 6.53 -18.72
CA GLN A 290 -1.14 7.98 -18.61
C GLN A 290 -2.34 8.72 -18.02
N TRP A 291 -3.56 8.28 -18.30
CA TRP A 291 -4.78 8.86 -17.72
C TRP A 291 -4.86 8.63 -16.21
N PHE A 292 -4.56 7.43 -15.74
CA PHE A 292 -4.50 7.15 -14.30
C PHE A 292 -3.35 7.88 -13.60
N ARG A 293 -2.22 8.08 -14.29
CA ARG A 293 -1.08 8.86 -13.79
C ARG A 293 -1.28 10.38 -13.84
N SER A 294 -2.39 10.85 -14.39
CA SER A 294 -2.72 12.28 -14.46
C SER A 294 -3.14 12.85 -13.11
N ASP A 295 -3.23 14.17 -13.03
CA ASP A 295 -3.70 14.91 -11.85
C ASP A 295 -5.17 14.69 -11.47
N LEU A 296 -5.89 13.87 -12.25
CA LEU A 296 -7.27 13.50 -11.95
C LEU A 296 -7.37 12.51 -10.78
N PHE A 297 -6.29 11.76 -10.52
CA PHE A 297 -6.22 10.68 -9.55
C PHE A 297 -5.24 10.99 -8.41
N THR A 298 -5.49 10.43 -7.23
CA THR A 298 -4.63 10.57 -6.04
C THR A 298 -4.39 9.22 -5.39
N TYR A 299 -3.13 8.95 -5.02
CA TYR A 299 -2.79 7.76 -4.24
C TYR A 299 -3.10 7.96 -2.76
N SER A 300 -3.79 7.01 -2.13
CA SER A 300 -4.22 7.04 -0.74
C SER A 300 -4.54 5.63 -0.22
N GLU A 301 -3.82 5.19 0.81
CA GLU A 301 -4.06 3.90 1.49
C GLU A 301 -5.27 3.94 2.43
N THR A 302 -5.71 5.13 2.84
CA THR A 302 -6.77 5.34 3.84
C THR A 302 -8.11 5.76 3.24
N ALA A 303 -8.11 6.50 2.12
CA ALA A 303 -9.33 7.07 1.56
C ALA A 303 -10.39 6.03 1.18
N PRO A 304 -10.07 4.87 0.56
CA PRO A 304 -11.08 3.85 0.28
C PRO A 304 -11.81 3.34 1.52
N VAL A 305 -11.08 3.18 2.63
CA VAL A 305 -11.64 2.73 3.91
C VAL A 305 -12.56 3.81 4.51
N GLU A 306 -12.09 5.07 4.53
CA GLU A 306 -12.87 6.19 5.07
C GLU A 306 -14.14 6.47 4.26
N GLN A 307 -14.12 6.15 2.97
CA GLN A 307 -15.21 6.37 2.02
C GLN A 307 -16.06 5.10 1.76
N GLY A 308 -15.75 3.98 2.41
CA GLY A 308 -16.59 2.78 2.43
C GLY A 308 -16.53 1.91 1.17
N TYR A 309 -15.46 1.97 0.38
CA TYR A 309 -15.27 1.16 -0.83
C TYR A 309 -13.96 0.36 -0.85
N ASP A 310 -13.34 0.07 0.30
CA ASP A 310 -12.13 -0.77 0.34
C ASP A 310 -12.43 -2.20 -0.18
N GLY A 311 -11.63 -2.69 -1.13
CA GLY A 311 -11.79 -3.99 -1.76
C GLY A 311 -11.38 -3.98 -3.23
N ASP A 312 -11.84 -4.97 -3.97
CA ASP A 312 -11.49 -5.21 -5.38
C ASP A 312 -12.68 -5.60 -6.25
N SER A 313 -13.90 -5.47 -5.72
CA SER A 313 -15.11 -5.81 -6.45
C SER A 313 -15.42 -4.82 -7.59
N MET A 314 -16.28 -5.22 -8.51
CA MET A 314 -16.76 -4.39 -9.61
C MET A 314 -17.33 -3.04 -9.14
N ASP A 315 -18.13 -3.03 -8.07
CA ASP A 315 -18.69 -1.80 -7.48
C ASP A 315 -17.58 -0.86 -6.97
N VAL A 316 -16.49 -1.43 -6.47
CA VAL A 316 -15.31 -0.69 -6.01
C VAL A 316 -14.58 -0.05 -7.19
N VAL A 317 -14.49 -0.72 -8.34
CA VAL A 317 -13.90 -0.15 -9.57
C VAL A 317 -14.70 1.06 -10.05
N SER A 318 -16.02 0.95 -10.17
CA SER A 318 -16.87 2.08 -10.59
C SER A 318 -16.77 3.25 -9.60
N THR A 319 -16.87 2.97 -8.29
CA THR A 319 -16.71 3.99 -7.24
C THR A 319 -15.34 4.66 -7.30
N PHE A 320 -14.26 3.90 -7.52
CA PHE A 320 -12.92 4.45 -7.68
C PHE A 320 -12.79 5.37 -8.89
N LEU A 321 -13.45 5.09 -10.03
CA LEU A 321 -13.40 5.98 -11.20
C LEU A 321 -14.14 7.31 -10.96
N GLU A 322 -15.15 7.30 -10.08
CA GLU A 322 -15.85 8.52 -9.63
C GLU A 322 -15.01 9.31 -8.62
N VAL A 323 -14.53 8.64 -7.57
CA VAL A 323 -13.77 9.24 -6.47
C VAL A 323 -12.38 9.68 -6.94
N ARG A 324 -11.71 8.82 -7.72
CA ARG A 324 -10.31 8.90 -8.22
C ARG A 324 -9.28 9.06 -7.13
N GLU A 325 -9.51 8.38 -6.01
CA GLU A 325 -8.56 8.29 -4.92
C GLU A 325 -8.50 6.83 -4.49
N GLY A 326 -7.33 6.29 -4.23
CA GLY A 326 -7.20 4.86 -3.87
C GLY A 326 -5.75 4.42 -3.81
N TYR A 327 -5.51 3.13 -3.58
CA TYR A 327 -4.18 2.55 -3.60
C TYR A 327 -4.00 1.59 -4.79
N CYS A 328 -2.83 0.98 -4.93
CA CYS A 328 -2.38 0.27 -6.14
C CYS A 328 -3.39 -0.75 -6.69
N VAL A 329 -4.16 -1.40 -5.82
CA VAL A 329 -5.23 -2.35 -6.17
C VAL A 329 -6.31 -1.69 -7.04
N HIS A 330 -6.76 -0.51 -6.66
CA HIS A 330 -7.84 0.20 -7.35
C HIS A 330 -7.38 0.66 -8.73
N PHE A 331 -6.15 1.18 -8.83
CA PHE A 331 -5.54 1.58 -10.09
C PHE A 331 -5.36 0.39 -11.04
N SER A 332 -4.81 -0.71 -10.52
CA SER A 332 -4.54 -1.93 -11.30
C SER A 332 -5.83 -2.59 -11.78
N SER A 333 -6.81 -2.72 -10.88
CA SER A 333 -8.12 -3.27 -11.19
C SER A 333 -8.86 -2.44 -12.22
N ALA A 334 -8.95 -1.12 -12.03
CA ALA A 334 -9.63 -0.25 -12.98
C ALA A 334 -8.97 -0.27 -14.36
N MET A 335 -7.63 -0.22 -14.43
CA MET A 335 -6.93 -0.31 -15.70
C MET A 335 -7.13 -1.66 -16.40
N ALA A 336 -7.04 -2.77 -15.67
CA ALA A 336 -7.27 -4.10 -16.23
C ALA A 336 -8.71 -4.26 -16.76
N VAL A 337 -9.73 -3.88 -15.97
CA VAL A 337 -11.13 -3.94 -16.41
C VAL A 337 -11.35 -3.06 -17.65
N MET A 338 -10.84 -1.82 -17.66
CA MET A 338 -10.94 -0.94 -18.82
C MET A 338 -10.26 -1.54 -20.05
N ALA A 339 -9.09 -2.17 -19.91
CA ALA A 339 -8.41 -2.86 -21.01
C ALA A 339 -9.24 -4.02 -21.58
N ARG A 340 -9.86 -4.85 -20.71
CA ARG A 340 -10.77 -5.92 -21.15
C ARG A 340 -11.95 -5.39 -21.96
N THR A 341 -12.51 -4.23 -21.59
CA THR A 341 -13.62 -3.62 -22.36
C THR A 341 -13.20 -3.17 -23.76
N LEU A 342 -11.90 -2.95 -23.99
CA LEU A 342 -11.31 -2.65 -25.30
C LEU A 342 -10.91 -3.93 -26.05
N GLY A 343 -11.11 -5.11 -25.47
CA GLY A 343 -10.72 -6.39 -26.05
C GLY A 343 -9.25 -6.75 -25.86
N ILE A 344 -8.53 -6.05 -24.98
CA ILE A 344 -7.14 -6.37 -24.62
C ILE A 344 -7.17 -7.35 -23.43
N PRO A 345 -6.62 -8.58 -23.56
CA PRO A 345 -6.53 -9.49 -22.43
C PRO A 345 -5.66 -8.88 -21.32
N SER A 346 -6.11 -8.95 -20.08
CA SER A 346 -5.40 -8.33 -18.97
C SER A 346 -5.58 -9.10 -17.67
N ARG A 347 -4.62 -9.02 -16.75
CA ARG A 347 -4.67 -9.61 -15.41
C ARG A 347 -4.00 -8.70 -14.39
N ILE A 348 -4.25 -8.91 -13.10
CA ILE A 348 -3.56 -8.21 -12.02
C ILE A 348 -2.44 -9.10 -11.49
N ALA A 349 -1.21 -8.62 -11.58
CA ALA A 349 -0.10 -9.19 -10.86
C ALA A 349 -0.05 -8.64 -9.43
N VAL A 350 0.14 -9.52 -8.45
CA VAL A 350 0.37 -9.15 -7.05
C VAL A 350 1.73 -9.66 -6.61
N GLY A 351 2.49 -8.79 -5.95
CA GLY A 351 3.83 -9.15 -5.49
C GLY A 351 4.52 -7.99 -4.80
N TYR A 352 5.83 -7.90 -4.97
CA TYR A 352 6.64 -6.83 -4.40
C TYR A 352 7.23 -5.99 -5.51
N ARG A 353 7.02 -4.67 -5.42
CA ARG A 353 7.75 -3.73 -6.25
C ARG A 353 9.18 -3.60 -5.76
N ALA A 354 10.06 -3.14 -6.63
CA ALA A 354 11.36 -2.69 -6.19
C ALA A 354 11.24 -1.40 -5.38
N GLY A 355 11.59 -1.48 -4.10
CA GLY A 355 11.72 -0.32 -3.23
C GLY A 355 12.51 -0.73 -2.00
N GLY A 356 13.46 0.10 -1.61
CA GLY A 356 14.37 -0.15 -0.51
C GLY A 356 15.75 0.41 -0.79
N ASP A 357 16.53 0.62 0.27
CA ASP A 357 17.93 1.00 0.13
C ASP A 357 18.71 -0.13 -0.55
N GLN A 358 19.39 0.20 -1.65
CA GLN A 358 20.37 -0.69 -2.24
C GLN A 358 21.63 -0.62 -1.39
N GLN A 359 21.91 -1.68 -0.62
CA GLN A 359 23.16 -1.81 0.11
C GLN A 359 23.99 -2.92 -0.55
N ASP A 360 25.20 -2.61 -0.99
CA ASP A 360 26.14 -3.58 -1.58
C ASP A 360 25.54 -4.41 -2.75
N GLY A 361 24.72 -3.78 -3.59
CA GLY A 361 24.07 -4.42 -4.74
C GLY A 361 22.90 -5.35 -4.38
N GLU A 362 22.40 -5.30 -3.14
CA GLU A 362 21.21 -6.03 -2.68
C GLU A 362 20.07 -5.08 -2.36
N TYR A 363 18.88 -5.40 -2.87
CA TYR A 363 17.64 -4.72 -2.54
C TYR A 363 17.00 -5.37 -1.32
N THR A 364 16.68 -4.55 -0.33
CA THR A 364 15.91 -4.98 0.85
C THR A 364 14.43 -4.66 0.62
N VAL A 365 13.55 -5.65 0.73
CA VAL A 365 12.12 -5.49 0.50
C VAL A 365 11.38 -5.72 1.81
N SER A 366 10.48 -4.80 2.15
CA SER A 366 9.59 -4.86 3.30
C SER A 366 8.13 -5.01 2.86
N ASN A 367 7.22 -5.17 3.83
CA ASN A 367 5.79 -5.19 3.54
C ASN A 367 5.25 -3.89 2.94
N ARG A 368 5.96 -2.77 3.09
CA ARG A 368 5.56 -1.49 2.49
C ARG A 368 5.69 -1.50 0.97
N GLN A 369 6.49 -2.41 0.42
CA GLN A 369 6.65 -2.58 -1.03
C GLN A 369 5.75 -3.68 -1.61
N LEU A 370 4.81 -4.23 -0.82
CA LEU A 370 3.75 -5.05 -1.39
C LEU A 370 2.96 -4.19 -2.39
N HIS A 371 2.76 -4.69 -3.59
CA HIS A 371 2.22 -3.90 -4.70
C HIS A 371 1.38 -4.76 -5.63
N SER A 372 0.49 -4.11 -6.37
CA SER A 372 -0.24 -4.72 -7.47
C SER A 372 -0.08 -3.85 -8.71
N TRP A 373 -0.01 -4.50 -9.87
CA TRP A 373 0.10 -3.85 -11.17
C TRP A 373 -0.66 -4.67 -12.23
N PRO A 374 -1.22 -4.02 -13.26
CA PRO A 374 -1.84 -4.74 -14.36
C PRO A 374 -0.79 -5.25 -15.36
N GLU A 375 -0.97 -6.47 -15.85
CA GLU A 375 -0.28 -7.02 -17.01
C GLU A 375 -1.30 -7.15 -18.16
N LEU A 376 -1.01 -6.53 -19.30
CA LEU A 376 -1.86 -6.59 -20.50
C LEU A 376 -1.13 -7.36 -21.59
N TYR A 377 -1.84 -8.24 -22.28
CA TYR A 377 -1.28 -8.99 -23.39
C TYR A 377 -1.34 -8.15 -24.67
N ILE A 378 -0.18 -7.71 -25.13
CA ILE A 378 -0.01 -6.87 -26.31
C ILE A 378 0.53 -7.74 -27.43
N ARG A 379 -0.17 -7.79 -28.57
CA ARG A 379 0.29 -8.57 -29.73
C ARG A 379 1.70 -8.16 -30.12
N GLY A 380 2.57 -9.16 -30.29
CA GLY A 380 3.97 -8.94 -30.63
C GLY A 380 4.89 -8.67 -29.45
N ALA A 381 4.42 -8.06 -28.36
CA ALA A 381 5.22 -7.86 -27.14
C ALA A 381 5.03 -8.96 -26.09
N GLY A 382 3.87 -9.59 -26.07
CA GLY A 382 3.48 -10.52 -25.01
C GLY A 382 2.81 -9.81 -23.84
N TRP A 383 2.90 -10.39 -22.65
CA TRP A 383 2.47 -9.79 -21.38
C TRP A 383 3.38 -8.60 -21.04
N VAL A 384 2.80 -7.41 -21.01
CA VAL A 384 3.47 -6.16 -20.66
C VAL A 384 2.87 -5.64 -19.35
N ALA A 385 3.73 -5.41 -18.36
CA ALA A 385 3.36 -4.75 -17.11
C ALA A 385 3.26 -3.23 -17.30
N PHE A 386 2.23 -2.63 -16.72
CA PHE A 386 2.00 -1.19 -16.70
C PHE A 386 1.95 -0.67 -15.25
N GLU A 387 2.23 0.62 -15.04
CA GLU A 387 2.20 1.24 -13.71
C GLU A 387 1.21 2.42 -13.68
N PRO A 388 -0.11 2.14 -13.53
CA PRO A 388 -1.13 3.18 -13.46
C PRO A 388 -1.07 4.00 -12.17
N THR A 389 -0.33 3.54 -11.14
CA THR A 389 -0.25 4.25 -9.86
C THR A 389 0.55 5.55 -10.01
N PRO A 390 0.00 6.72 -9.63
CA PRO A 390 0.70 8.01 -9.72
C PRO A 390 2.01 8.04 -8.91
N ALA A 391 3.01 8.76 -9.41
CA ALA A 391 4.37 8.83 -8.86
C ALA A 391 4.52 9.56 -7.49
N SER A 392 3.43 9.83 -6.77
CA SER A 392 3.50 10.41 -5.42
C SER A 392 4.11 9.45 -4.39
N ASP A 393 4.26 8.17 -4.74
CA ASP A 393 5.12 7.23 -4.04
C ASP A 393 6.54 7.30 -4.59
N ALA A 394 7.51 7.64 -3.73
CA ALA A 394 8.93 7.77 -4.06
C ALA A 394 9.63 6.42 -4.40
N ALA A 395 8.94 5.47 -5.02
CA ALA A 395 9.52 4.25 -5.57
C ALA A 395 9.06 4.06 -7.02
N ALA A 396 9.95 3.51 -7.84
CA ALA A 396 9.83 2.98 -9.21
C ALA A 396 9.12 3.79 -10.32
N VAL A 397 9.94 4.31 -11.22
CA VAL A 397 10.03 3.75 -12.59
C VAL A 397 11.45 3.21 -12.78
N PRO A 398 11.68 2.11 -13.51
CA PRO A 398 13.02 1.77 -14.00
C PRO A 398 13.38 2.73 -15.13
N SER A 399 13.68 3.99 -14.79
CA SER A 399 14.26 4.92 -15.75
C SER A 399 15.61 4.38 -16.17
N THR A 400 15.74 3.94 -17.42
CA THR A 400 17.03 3.63 -18.02
C THR A 400 17.74 4.94 -18.36
N GLU A 401 18.15 5.69 -17.33
CA GLU A 401 19.16 6.73 -17.51
C GLU A 401 20.52 6.13 -17.17
N SER A 402 21.26 5.86 -18.25
CA SER A 402 22.67 5.54 -18.19
C SER A 402 23.43 6.78 -17.66
N SER A 403 23.71 6.81 -16.35
CA SER A 403 24.77 7.67 -15.84
C SER A 403 26.11 7.00 -16.13
N ALA A 404 26.69 7.40 -17.26
CA ALA A 404 28.06 7.10 -17.61
C ALA A 404 29.04 7.79 -16.64
N SER A 405 30.11 7.04 -16.33
CA SER A 405 31.47 7.49 -15.96
C SER A 405 31.92 7.08 -14.56
N ALA A 406 32.29 5.81 -14.43
CA ALA A 406 33.27 5.39 -13.42
C ALA A 406 34.65 5.96 -13.78
N ALA A 407 35.25 6.71 -12.86
CA ALA A 407 36.70 6.91 -12.80
C ALA A 407 37.29 5.94 -11.76
N PRO A 408 38.50 5.38 -11.98
CA PRO A 408 38.98 4.21 -11.26
C PRO A 408 39.55 4.59 -9.88
N ALA A 409 39.24 3.78 -8.87
CA ALA A 409 39.95 3.79 -7.59
C ALA A 409 41.17 2.87 -7.67
N ASP A 410 42.35 3.38 -7.32
CA ASP A 410 43.53 2.56 -7.06
C ASP A 410 43.51 2.02 -5.60
N PRO A 411 44.07 0.82 -5.37
CA PRO A 411 43.85 0.03 -4.16
C PRO A 411 44.84 0.40 -3.05
N GLN A 412 44.52 0.01 -1.81
CA GLN A 412 45.40 -0.52 -0.74
C GLN A 412 44.92 -0.08 0.64
N SER A 413 44.25 -0.96 1.38
CA SER A 413 44.74 -1.42 2.70
C SER A 413 43.86 -2.54 3.26
N PRO A 414 44.45 -3.50 3.99
CA PRO A 414 43.88 -4.83 4.21
C PRO A 414 42.98 -4.93 5.45
N LEU A 415 42.03 -5.87 5.38
CA LEU A 415 41.25 -6.38 6.52
C LEU A 415 42.16 -6.85 7.67
N PRO A 416 41.80 -6.62 8.96
CA PRO A 416 42.34 -7.39 10.06
C PRO A 416 41.57 -8.71 10.24
N ALA A 417 42.35 -9.77 10.51
CA ALA A 417 41.92 -11.12 10.84
C ALA A 417 41.32 -11.23 12.26
N PRO A 418 40.60 -12.32 12.59
CA PRO A 418 39.78 -12.42 13.79
C PRO A 418 40.58 -12.86 15.01
N GLY A 419 40.33 -12.19 16.15
CA GLY A 419 40.72 -12.66 17.47
C GLY A 419 41.64 -11.71 18.24
N GLN A 420 41.05 -10.82 19.04
CA GLN A 420 41.53 -10.43 20.36
C GLN A 420 40.51 -9.49 21.04
N SER A 421 40.04 -9.90 22.21
CA SER A 421 39.19 -9.13 23.11
C SER A 421 39.97 -8.01 23.78
N ALA A 422 39.37 -6.82 23.88
CA ALA A 422 39.73 -5.76 24.82
C ALA A 422 38.45 -4.94 25.15
N PRO A 423 38.36 -4.33 26.34
CA PRO A 423 37.16 -4.35 27.17
C PRO A 423 36.21 -3.17 26.96
N ALA A 424 34.91 -3.41 27.23
CA ALA A 424 33.90 -2.37 27.32
C ALA A 424 34.09 -1.55 28.61
N GLU A 425 34.51 -0.29 28.45
CA GLU A 425 34.52 0.70 29.51
C GLU A 425 33.09 1.19 29.78
N SER A 426 32.64 0.97 31.02
CA SER A 426 31.31 1.32 31.50
C SER A 426 31.37 2.64 32.27
N ARG A 427 30.57 3.64 31.87
CA ARG A 427 30.07 4.65 32.82
C ARG A 427 28.69 5.20 32.46
N PRO A 428 27.93 5.62 33.48
CA PRO A 428 26.49 5.50 33.53
C PRO A 428 25.81 6.84 33.29
N THR A 429 24.54 6.80 32.87
CA THR A 429 23.63 7.96 32.90
C THR A 429 22.49 7.65 33.87
N PRO A 430 22.10 8.59 34.74
CA PRO A 430 21.43 8.30 36.01
C PRO A 430 19.91 8.10 35.91
N THR A 431 19.44 7.19 36.77
CA THR A 431 18.04 7.03 37.20
C THR A 431 17.84 7.76 38.53
N PRO A 432 16.75 8.50 38.71
CA PRO A 432 16.14 8.63 40.02
C PRO A 432 14.80 7.87 40.06
N SER A 433 14.76 6.84 40.89
CA SER A 433 13.53 6.33 41.49
C SER A 433 13.31 7.05 42.82
N GLY A 434 12.05 7.35 43.11
CA GLY A 434 11.61 7.86 44.39
C GLY A 434 10.13 7.58 44.61
N THR A 435 9.76 6.31 44.75
CA THR A 435 8.50 5.90 45.38
C THR A 435 8.78 5.64 46.86
N ALA A 436 7.96 6.24 47.72
CA ALA A 436 7.71 5.73 49.07
C ALA A 436 6.27 5.20 49.11
N ALA A 437 6.11 3.94 49.52
CA ALA A 437 4.84 3.35 49.95
C ALA A 437 4.62 3.67 51.45
N PRO A 438 3.39 3.47 52.01
CA PRO A 438 3.01 2.12 52.39
C PRO A 438 1.54 1.73 52.13
N SER A 439 1.37 0.42 52.11
CA SER A 439 0.20 -0.46 52.08
C SER A 439 -1.03 -0.02 52.89
N ALA A 440 -2.23 -0.34 52.38
CA ALA A 440 -3.21 -1.19 53.06
C ALA A 440 -4.36 -1.56 52.11
N SER A 441 -4.66 -2.85 52.07
CA SER A 441 -5.83 -3.48 51.47
C SER A 441 -7.07 -3.31 52.35
N SER A 442 -8.22 -2.95 51.78
CA SER A 442 -9.50 -3.60 52.06
C SER A 442 -10.50 -3.31 50.95
N SER A 443 -11.04 -4.39 50.39
CA SER A 443 -12.30 -4.44 49.65
C SER A 443 -13.46 -3.97 50.53
N THR A 444 -14.28 -3.06 50.03
CA THR A 444 -15.71 -2.97 50.36
C THR A 444 -16.44 -2.55 49.09
N ASP A 445 -17.20 -3.48 48.53
CA ASP A 445 -18.30 -3.16 47.61
C ASP A 445 -19.24 -2.15 48.30
N GLY A 446 -19.52 -1.05 47.62
CA GLY A 446 -20.36 0.01 48.17
C GLY A 446 -20.50 1.19 47.22
N ASP A 447 -21.39 1.05 46.26
CA ASP A 447 -22.42 2.02 45.85
C ASP A 447 -22.06 3.53 45.72
N GLY A 448 -22.27 4.07 44.51
CA GLY A 448 -22.62 5.46 44.20
C GLY A 448 -21.88 6.63 44.89
N GLY A 449 -20.94 7.28 44.19
CA GLY A 449 -20.44 8.59 44.62
C GLY A 449 -19.54 9.31 43.62
N THR A 450 -20.13 10.16 42.76
CA THR A 450 -19.43 11.18 41.98
C THR A 450 -18.86 12.26 42.91
N GLY A 451 -17.64 12.06 43.41
CA GLY A 451 -16.91 13.09 44.18
C GLY A 451 -16.40 14.24 43.29
N PRO A 452 -16.11 15.43 43.85
CA PRO A 452 -15.68 16.62 43.10
C PRO A 452 -14.39 16.41 42.28
N LEU A 453 -13.51 15.51 42.73
CA LEU A 453 -12.29 15.15 41.99
C LEU A 453 -12.56 14.32 40.72
N GLY A 454 -13.55 13.42 40.75
CA GLY A 454 -13.96 12.67 39.55
C GLY A 454 -14.62 13.58 38.51
N ILE A 455 -15.33 14.61 38.98
CA ILE A 455 -15.89 15.67 38.12
C ILE A 455 -14.75 16.48 37.49
N VAL A 456 -13.71 16.88 38.26
CA VAL A 456 -12.57 17.64 37.72
C VAL A 456 -11.81 16.83 36.66
N VAL A 457 -11.53 15.55 36.90
CA VAL A 457 -10.85 14.69 35.91
C VAL A 457 -11.72 14.48 34.67
N GLY A 458 -13.02 14.23 34.84
CA GLY A 458 -13.97 14.14 33.74
C GLY A 458 -14.04 15.43 32.90
N VAL A 459 -14.08 16.59 33.56
CA VAL A 459 -14.06 17.91 32.90
C VAL A 459 -12.76 18.12 32.14
N LEU A 460 -11.60 17.75 32.71
CA LEU A 460 -10.32 17.86 32.02
C LEU A 460 -10.25 16.98 30.77
N ILE A 461 -10.78 15.76 30.81
CA ILE A 461 -10.85 14.86 29.65
C ILE A 461 -11.77 15.45 28.57
N VAL A 462 -12.93 15.98 28.95
CA VAL A 462 -13.86 16.63 28.01
C VAL A 462 -13.21 17.87 27.38
N VAL A 463 -12.53 18.70 28.16
CA VAL A 463 -11.79 19.86 27.64
C VAL A 463 -10.66 19.43 26.70
N ALA A 464 -9.92 18.36 27.03
CA ALA A 464 -8.88 17.82 26.16
C ALA A 464 -9.46 17.29 24.82
N LEU A 465 -10.58 16.58 24.86
CA LEU A 465 -11.29 16.10 23.67
C LEU A 465 -11.82 17.26 22.81
N LEU A 466 -12.35 18.33 23.43
CA LEU A 466 -12.82 19.52 22.72
C LEU A 466 -11.66 20.34 22.11
N ALA A 467 -10.46 20.30 22.70
CA ALA A 467 -9.29 21.00 22.20
C ALA A 467 -8.49 20.20 21.15
N ALA A 468 -8.68 18.88 21.08
CA ALA A 468 -7.93 17.99 20.20
C ALA A 468 -7.98 18.37 18.71
N PRO A 469 -9.14 18.71 18.11
CA PRO A 469 -9.21 19.10 16.69
C PRO A 469 -8.38 20.36 16.41
N GLY A 470 -8.47 21.38 17.27
CA GLY A 470 -7.65 22.58 17.15
C GLY A 470 -6.14 22.29 17.23
N LEU A 471 -5.73 21.38 18.12
CA LEU A 471 -4.33 20.98 18.24
C LEU A 471 -3.83 20.26 16.98
N VAL A 472 -4.61 19.30 16.46
CA VAL A 472 -4.29 18.58 15.22
C VAL A 472 -4.13 19.55 14.05
N ARG A 473 -5.01 20.55 13.93
CA ARG A 473 -4.93 21.57 12.88
C ARG A 473 -3.68 22.43 12.99
N VAL A 474 -3.28 22.81 14.22
CA VAL A 474 -2.03 23.55 14.45
C VAL A 474 -0.80 22.73 14.07
N VAL A 475 -0.77 21.43 14.40
CA VAL A 475 0.34 20.53 14.04
C VAL A 475 0.42 20.36 12.53
N ARG A 476 -0.70 20.06 11.85
CA ARG A 476 -0.77 19.95 10.38
C ARG A 476 -0.30 21.22 9.69
N ARG A 477 -0.77 22.39 10.16
CA ARG A 477 -0.35 23.70 9.64
C ARG A 477 1.15 23.90 9.74
N ARG A 478 1.74 23.60 10.90
CA ARG A 478 3.19 23.74 11.11
C ARG A 478 3.98 22.86 10.16
N GLY A 479 3.54 21.60 9.97
CA GLY A 479 4.14 20.69 9.00
C GLY A 479 4.05 21.24 7.57
N ARG A 480 2.87 21.72 7.15
CA ARG A 480 2.67 22.27 5.79
C ARG A 480 3.46 23.54 5.53
N LEU A 481 3.50 24.47 6.48
CA LEU A 481 4.33 25.67 6.35
C LEU A 481 5.83 25.33 6.32
N ALA A 482 6.27 24.34 7.10
CA ALA A 482 7.64 23.85 6.99
C ALA A 482 7.94 23.21 5.62
N GLY A 483 6.94 22.54 5.01
CA GLY A 483 7.01 22.03 3.63
C GLY A 483 7.08 23.12 2.57
N VAL A 484 6.38 24.25 2.75
CA VAL A 484 6.54 25.44 1.88
C VAL A 484 7.97 25.99 1.96
N ASP A 485 8.58 25.98 3.14
CA ASP A 485 9.92 26.53 3.35
C ASP A 485 11.04 25.56 2.89
N HIS A 486 10.90 24.26 3.15
CA HIS A 486 11.99 23.28 2.99
C HIS A 486 11.63 22.04 2.14
N GLY A 487 10.39 21.90 1.71
CA GLY A 487 9.89 20.72 1.02
C GLY A 487 10.24 20.64 -0.48
N PRO A 488 10.01 19.47 -1.09
CA PRO A 488 10.23 19.23 -2.53
C PRO A 488 9.16 19.88 -3.42
N ALA A 489 7.97 20.17 -2.88
CA ALA A 489 6.81 20.71 -3.61
C ALA A 489 6.18 21.92 -2.87
N PRO A 490 6.89 23.05 -2.75
CA PRO A 490 6.49 24.18 -1.92
C PRO A 490 5.18 24.85 -2.36
N ALA A 491 4.88 24.93 -3.66
CA ALA A 491 3.64 25.52 -4.15
C ALA A 491 2.42 24.63 -3.86
N LEU A 492 2.59 23.31 -3.95
CA LEU A 492 1.52 22.37 -3.64
C LEU A 492 1.15 22.38 -2.15
N ASP A 493 2.14 22.45 -1.26
CA ASP A 493 1.90 22.55 0.19
C ASP A 493 1.22 23.88 0.56
N ALA A 494 1.60 24.97 -0.12
CA ALA A 494 0.94 26.27 0.03
C ALA A 494 -0.52 26.23 -0.44
N TRP A 495 -0.80 25.57 -1.57
CA TRP A 495 -2.15 25.38 -2.10
C TRP A 495 -3.05 24.58 -1.15
N ARG A 496 -2.54 23.47 -0.60
CA ARG A 496 -3.28 22.63 0.35
C ARG A 496 -3.62 23.38 1.64
N GLU A 497 -2.65 24.11 2.22
CA GLU A 497 -2.92 24.94 3.41
C GLU A 497 -3.92 26.06 3.12
N LEU A 498 -3.87 26.66 1.92
CA LEU A 498 -4.82 27.68 1.51
C LEU A 498 -6.25 27.11 1.44
N LEU A 499 -6.44 25.94 0.82
CA LEU A 499 -7.74 25.27 0.75
C LEU A 499 -8.30 24.98 2.15
N ASP A 500 -7.46 24.47 3.06
CA ASP A 500 -7.87 24.23 4.46
C ASP A 500 -8.25 25.54 5.17
N ASP A 501 -7.49 26.62 5.00
CA ASP A 501 -7.83 27.93 5.59
C ASP A 501 -9.16 28.47 5.00
N VAL A 502 -9.41 28.33 3.70
CA VAL A 502 -10.67 28.74 3.07
C VAL A 502 -11.85 27.89 3.58
N ALA A 503 -11.64 26.59 3.74
CA ALA A 503 -12.62 25.65 4.31
C ALA A 503 -12.94 25.95 5.76
N ASP A 504 -11.92 26.26 6.55
CA ASP A 504 -12.09 26.54 7.98
C ASP A 504 -12.92 27.80 8.22
N HIS A 505 -12.86 28.76 7.29
CA HIS A 505 -13.68 29.97 7.30
C HIS A 505 -15.06 29.77 6.63
N GLY A 506 -15.42 28.53 6.29
CA GLY A 506 -16.75 28.15 5.82
C GLY A 506 -17.10 28.68 4.43
N TYR A 507 -16.10 29.10 3.65
CA TYR A 507 -16.26 29.26 2.20
C TYR A 507 -16.33 27.89 1.57
N THR A 508 -16.75 27.77 0.32
CA THR A 508 -16.85 26.51 -0.43
C THR A 508 -16.74 26.84 -1.92
N PRO A 509 -16.15 25.99 -2.76
CA PRO A 509 -16.19 26.19 -4.20
C PRO A 509 -17.64 26.22 -4.71
N GLY A 510 -17.95 27.11 -5.65
CA GLY A 510 -19.23 27.08 -6.37
C GLY A 510 -19.42 25.78 -7.17
N THR A 511 -20.66 25.48 -7.56
CA THR A 511 -20.95 24.36 -8.48
C THR A 511 -20.46 24.69 -9.89
N PRO A 512 -19.84 23.73 -10.60
CA PRO A 512 -19.43 23.96 -11.98
C PRO A 512 -20.66 24.21 -12.89
N PRO A 513 -20.53 25.08 -13.91
CA PRO A 513 -21.56 25.24 -14.93
C PRO A 513 -21.84 23.91 -15.65
N PRO A 514 -23.11 23.59 -16.00
CA PRO A 514 -23.42 22.39 -16.77
C PRO A 514 -22.71 22.40 -18.13
N GLY A 515 -21.99 21.32 -18.46
CA GLY A 515 -21.33 21.15 -19.77
C GLY A 515 -19.92 21.72 -19.89
N ASP A 516 -19.37 22.36 -18.86
CA ASP A 516 -17.98 22.85 -18.85
C ASP A 516 -17.07 21.87 -18.09
N ALA A 517 -16.48 20.92 -18.81
CA ALA A 517 -15.58 19.91 -18.25
C ALA A 517 -14.30 20.53 -17.64
N GLY A 518 -13.85 21.67 -18.16
CA GLY A 518 -12.69 22.40 -17.63
C GLY A 518 -13.02 23.03 -16.28
N ALA A 519 -14.21 23.61 -16.15
CA ALA A 519 -14.71 24.12 -14.87
C ALA A 519 -15.11 23.01 -13.89
N ALA A 520 -15.41 21.79 -14.35
CA ALA A 520 -15.65 20.62 -13.51
C ALA A 520 -14.36 19.90 -13.08
N ALA A 521 -13.24 20.16 -13.74
CA ALA A 521 -11.95 19.58 -13.41
C ALA A 521 -11.52 19.92 -11.97
N ARG A 522 -10.70 19.04 -11.39
CA ARG A 522 -10.17 19.17 -10.01
C ARG A 522 -8.78 19.81 -9.95
N THR A 523 -8.35 20.45 -11.02
CA THR A 523 -7.07 21.19 -11.07
C THR A 523 -7.13 22.42 -10.15
N ALA A 524 -5.96 22.88 -9.67
CA ALA A 524 -5.86 24.06 -8.81
C ALA A 524 -6.53 25.29 -9.44
N ARG A 525 -6.35 25.48 -10.76
CA ARG A 525 -6.97 26.59 -11.52
C ARG A 525 -8.49 26.48 -11.65
N ALA A 526 -9.03 25.29 -11.87
CA ALA A 526 -10.48 25.09 -11.92
C ALA A 526 -11.14 25.31 -10.55
N VAL A 527 -10.53 24.79 -9.47
CA VAL A 527 -11.00 25.01 -8.09
C VAL A 527 -10.93 26.49 -7.71
N ALA A 528 -9.82 27.18 -8.03
CA ALA A 528 -9.68 28.60 -7.78
C ALA A 528 -10.75 29.42 -8.53
N GLY A 529 -11.02 29.08 -9.80
CA GLY A 529 -12.09 29.70 -10.57
C GLY A 529 -13.46 29.62 -9.89
N ARG A 530 -13.77 28.48 -9.26
CA ARG A 530 -15.03 28.28 -8.50
C ARG A 530 -15.01 28.93 -7.11
N LEU A 531 -13.84 29.17 -6.53
CA LEU A 531 -13.69 29.86 -5.24
C LEU A 531 -13.80 31.38 -5.38
N ARG A 532 -13.41 31.96 -6.52
CA ARG A 532 -13.47 33.42 -6.77
C ARG A 532 -14.84 34.03 -6.51
N THR A 533 -15.91 33.28 -6.74
CA THR A 533 -17.29 33.76 -6.51
C THR A 533 -17.74 33.68 -5.05
N SER A 534 -17.00 32.95 -4.19
CA SER A 534 -17.38 32.71 -2.80
C SER A 534 -16.45 33.37 -1.78
N VAL A 535 -15.16 33.55 -2.09
CA VAL A 535 -14.18 34.19 -1.19
C VAL A 535 -14.21 35.72 -1.30
N PRO A 536 -13.73 36.46 -0.27
CA PRO A 536 -13.59 37.92 -0.34
C PRO A 536 -12.67 38.36 -1.50
N GLU A 537 -12.97 39.49 -2.13
CA GLU A 537 -12.16 40.02 -3.25
C GLU A 537 -10.69 40.26 -2.86
N SER A 538 -10.40 40.57 -1.58
CA SER A 538 -9.03 40.75 -1.09
C SER A 538 -8.20 39.46 -1.07
N VAL A 539 -8.84 38.29 -1.11
CA VAL A 539 -8.18 36.97 -1.12
C VAL A 539 -7.78 36.55 -2.53
N VAL A 540 -8.51 37.00 -3.56
CA VAL A 540 -8.36 36.53 -4.95
C VAL A 540 -6.95 36.72 -5.52
N PRO A 541 -6.27 37.87 -5.36
CA PRO A 541 -4.91 38.05 -5.91
C PRO A 541 -3.88 37.08 -5.31
N HIS A 542 -4.06 36.72 -4.04
CA HIS A 542 -3.16 35.80 -3.34
C HIS A 542 -3.47 34.34 -3.67
N LEU A 543 -4.74 34.01 -3.89
CA LEU A 543 -5.16 32.72 -4.43
C LEU A 543 -4.53 32.47 -5.80
N ASP A 544 -4.62 33.46 -6.69
CA ASP A 544 -4.06 33.37 -8.05
C ASP A 544 -2.54 33.22 -8.04
N ALA A 545 -1.84 33.97 -7.17
CA ALA A 545 -0.39 33.85 -7.02
C ALA A 545 0.07 32.43 -6.61
N VAL A 546 -0.70 31.75 -5.75
CA VAL A 546 -0.40 30.37 -5.34
C VAL A 546 -0.71 29.39 -6.48
N VAL A 547 -1.82 29.57 -7.20
CA VAL A 547 -2.17 28.71 -8.36
C VAL A 547 -1.13 28.84 -9.47
N ASP A 548 -0.69 30.05 -9.80
CA ASP A 548 0.33 30.29 -10.82
C ASP A 548 1.70 29.72 -10.41
N ALA A 549 1.97 29.63 -9.10
CA ALA A 549 3.14 28.93 -8.59
C ALA A 549 3.00 27.41 -8.72
N VAL A 550 1.83 26.83 -8.45
CA VAL A 550 1.54 25.40 -8.64
C VAL A 550 1.72 25.01 -10.11
N ASP A 551 1.21 25.81 -11.03
CA ASP A 551 1.34 25.51 -12.46
C ASP A 551 2.79 25.62 -12.95
N ARG A 552 3.57 26.59 -12.44
CA ARG A 552 5.00 26.66 -12.74
C ARG A 552 5.78 25.49 -12.15
N GLU A 553 5.45 25.08 -10.93
CA GLU A 553 6.06 23.93 -10.27
C GLU A 553 5.82 22.63 -11.06
N ARG A 554 4.64 22.48 -11.69
CA ARG A 554 4.26 21.26 -12.42
C ARG A 554 4.63 21.24 -13.89
N PHE A 555 4.57 22.39 -14.58
CA PHE A 555 4.71 22.44 -16.04
C PHE A 555 6.00 23.11 -16.51
N SER A 556 6.91 23.51 -15.60
CA SER A 556 8.22 24.03 -16.02
C SER A 556 9.17 22.91 -16.45
N ALA A 557 9.98 23.18 -17.47
CA ALA A 557 11.05 22.27 -17.89
C ALA A 557 12.07 22.12 -16.74
N ALA A 558 12.51 20.88 -16.50
CA ALA A 558 13.42 20.53 -15.41
C ALA A 558 14.61 21.51 -15.34
N GLY A 559 14.73 22.22 -14.21
CA GLY A 559 15.85 23.12 -13.91
C GLY A 559 15.66 24.61 -14.20
N THR A 560 14.48 25.08 -14.64
CA THR A 560 14.38 26.48 -15.14
C THR A 560 13.64 27.52 -14.29
N THR A 561 12.93 27.18 -13.21
CA THR A 561 12.41 28.22 -12.29
C THR A 561 12.23 27.72 -10.87
N ALA A 562 13.03 28.23 -9.93
CA ALA A 562 12.75 28.08 -8.50
C ALA A 562 11.52 28.94 -8.13
N VAL A 563 10.53 28.33 -7.50
CA VAL A 563 9.38 29.05 -6.94
C VAL A 563 9.86 29.89 -5.74
N ASP A 564 9.45 31.16 -5.67
CA ASP A 564 9.74 32.03 -4.53
C ASP A 564 8.95 31.58 -3.29
N ARG A 565 9.63 30.81 -2.43
CA ARG A 565 9.07 30.23 -1.19
C ARG A 565 8.63 31.30 -0.20
N ASP A 566 9.39 32.40 -0.10
CA ASP A 566 9.05 33.50 0.79
C ASP A 566 7.77 34.22 0.33
N ALA A 567 7.61 34.40 -0.98
CA ALA A 567 6.38 34.95 -1.55
C ALA A 567 5.18 34.04 -1.30
N LEU A 568 5.32 32.73 -1.45
CA LEU A 568 4.27 31.76 -1.14
C LEU A 568 3.87 31.79 0.34
N ALA A 569 4.85 31.71 1.24
CA ALA A 569 4.59 31.75 2.68
C ALA A 569 3.94 33.07 3.10
N ARG A 570 4.28 34.20 2.45
CA ARG A 570 3.60 35.49 2.63
C ARG A 570 2.16 35.44 2.11
N ALA A 571 1.93 34.90 0.91
CA ALA A 571 0.60 34.79 0.32
C ALA A 571 -0.36 34.00 1.21
N VAL A 572 0.04 32.81 1.69
CA VAL A 572 -0.76 31.98 2.61
C VAL A 572 -1.08 32.73 3.91
N ARG A 573 -0.10 33.43 4.49
CA ARG A 573 -0.31 34.24 5.71
C ARG A 573 -1.25 35.42 5.48
N THR A 574 -1.18 36.07 4.33
CA THR A 574 -2.06 37.18 3.98
C THR A 574 -3.48 36.70 3.75
N VAL A 575 -3.68 35.62 2.99
CA VAL A 575 -5.01 35.00 2.80
C VAL A 575 -5.69 34.73 4.13
N ARG A 576 -4.99 34.11 5.09
CA ARG A 576 -5.55 33.89 6.42
C ARG A 576 -5.94 35.18 7.13
N ARG A 577 -5.10 36.22 7.09
CA ARG A 577 -5.40 37.50 7.74
C ARG A 577 -6.64 38.15 7.14
N GLU A 578 -6.78 38.09 5.82
CA GLU A 578 -7.93 38.61 5.08
C GLU A 578 -9.22 37.80 5.36
N LEU A 579 -9.10 36.47 5.42
CA LEU A 579 -10.21 35.58 5.80
C LEU A 579 -10.63 35.80 7.26
N ASP A 580 -9.67 35.93 8.18
CA ASP A 580 -9.94 36.32 9.56
C ASP A 580 -10.65 37.68 9.54
N ALA A 581 -10.09 38.73 8.90
CA ALA A 581 -10.65 40.08 8.82
C ALA A 581 -12.12 40.11 8.34
N SER A 582 -12.44 39.26 7.37
CA SER A 582 -13.77 39.16 6.75
C SER A 582 -14.77 38.29 7.54
N ALA A 583 -14.31 37.53 8.55
CA ALA A 583 -15.14 36.59 9.30
C ALA A 583 -15.59 37.15 10.67
N PRO A 584 -16.86 36.92 11.08
CA PRO A 584 -17.33 37.28 12.42
C PRO A 584 -16.60 36.47 13.50
N LEU A 585 -16.54 37.01 14.72
CA LEU A 585 -15.77 36.45 15.85
C LEU A 585 -16.11 34.98 16.15
N VAL A 586 -17.39 34.61 16.04
CA VAL A 586 -17.86 33.22 16.23
C VAL A 586 -17.28 32.28 15.19
N ARG A 587 -17.16 32.73 13.93
CA ARG A 587 -16.62 31.92 12.82
C ARG A 587 -15.11 31.74 12.96
N ARG A 588 -14.39 32.78 13.40
CA ARG A 588 -12.95 32.68 13.73
C ARG A 588 -12.68 31.71 14.87
N LEU A 589 -13.50 31.74 15.92
CA LEU A 589 -13.38 30.79 17.04
C LEU A 589 -13.69 29.36 16.60
N ARG A 590 -14.72 29.16 15.77
CA ARG A 590 -15.04 27.86 15.19
C ARG A 590 -13.90 27.32 14.33
N ALA A 591 -13.34 28.15 13.44
CA ALA A 591 -12.19 27.79 12.60
C ALA A 591 -10.96 27.32 13.41
N ARG A 592 -10.80 27.80 14.65
CA ARG A 592 -9.65 27.45 15.51
C ARG A 592 -9.91 26.27 16.44
N LEU A 593 -11.14 26.12 16.95
CA LEU A 593 -11.50 25.09 17.93
C LEU A 593 -12.02 23.81 17.27
N VAL A 594 -12.84 23.95 16.23
CA VAL A 594 -13.46 22.83 15.50
C VAL A 594 -13.36 23.14 13.99
N PRO A 595 -12.14 23.08 13.41
CA PRO A 595 -11.89 23.40 12.01
C PRO A 595 -12.69 22.47 11.08
N PRO A 596 -13.57 23.01 10.22
CA PRO A 596 -14.26 22.25 9.19
C PRO A 596 -13.36 21.38 8.31
N SER A 597 -12.10 21.77 8.07
CA SER A 597 -11.12 20.98 7.30
C SER A 597 -10.77 19.63 7.94
N LEU A 598 -11.04 19.43 9.22
CA LEU A 598 -10.83 18.15 9.92
C LEU A 598 -12.10 17.29 9.99
N LEU A 599 -13.25 17.81 9.56
CA LEU A 599 -14.50 17.09 9.53
C LEU A 599 -14.80 16.66 8.09
N PRO A 600 -15.22 15.41 7.84
CA PRO A 600 -15.76 15.00 6.55
C PRO A 600 -17.02 15.82 6.30
N SER A 601 -16.92 16.90 5.52
CA SER A 601 -18.04 17.81 5.23
C SER A 601 -18.28 17.80 3.73
N SER A 602 -19.48 17.45 3.27
CA SER A 602 -19.88 17.40 1.83
C SER A 602 -19.64 18.68 1.03
N ALA A 603 -19.33 19.79 1.68
CA ALA A 603 -19.00 21.05 1.02
C ALA A 603 -17.51 21.15 0.63
N TRP A 604 -16.67 20.26 1.17
CA TRP A 604 -15.23 20.14 0.98
C TRP A 604 -14.74 18.70 0.78
N SER A 605 -15.50 17.70 1.21
CA SER A 605 -15.49 16.36 0.65
C SER A 605 -16.19 16.40 -0.70
N HIS A 606 -15.75 15.52 -1.59
CA HIS A 606 -16.12 15.46 -3.00
C HIS A 606 -17.62 15.20 -3.31
N GLU A 607 -18.53 15.33 -2.36
CA GLU A 607 -19.95 15.06 -2.53
C GLU A 607 -20.79 16.34 -2.69
N GLY A 608 -21.06 16.72 -3.94
CA GLY A 608 -22.08 17.72 -4.23
C GLY A 608 -23.41 17.37 -3.56
N ARG A 609 -24.06 18.35 -2.91
CA ARG A 609 -25.40 18.20 -2.31
C ARG A 609 -26.35 17.55 -3.31
N ARG A 610 -26.65 16.25 -3.14
CA ARG A 610 -27.81 15.63 -3.78
C ARG A 610 -29.05 16.37 -3.28
N ALA A 611 -29.71 17.08 -4.19
CA ALA A 611 -30.97 17.75 -3.93
C ALA A 611 -31.97 16.73 -3.38
N ARG A 612 -32.53 16.99 -2.19
CA ARG A 612 -33.71 16.28 -1.71
C ARG A 612 -34.84 16.49 -2.72
N ARG A 613 -35.14 15.48 -3.53
CA ARG A 613 -36.41 15.41 -4.25
C ARG A 613 -37.51 15.31 -3.18
N SER A 614 -38.35 16.34 -3.12
CA SER A 614 -39.62 16.23 -2.40
C SER A 614 -40.52 15.27 -3.16
N PRO A 615 -41.28 14.41 -2.46
CA PRO A 615 -42.24 13.53 -3.11
C PRO A 615 -43.41 14.38 -3.62
N ALA A 616 -43.75 14.20 -4.89
CA ALA A 616 -45.04 14.59 -5.47
C ALA A 616 -45.78 13.31 -5.84
#